data_AF-A0A662FSG0-F1
#
_entry.id   AF-A0A662FSG0-F1
#
_cell.length_a   1.000
_cell.length_b   1.000
_cell.length_c   1.000
_cell.angle_alpha   90.00
_cell.angle_beta   90.00
_cell.angle_gamma   90.00
#
_symmetry.space_group_name_H-M   'P 1'
#
loop_
_entity.id
_entity.type
_entity.pdbx_description
1 polymer ?
#
loop_
_entity_poly.entity_id
_entity_poly.type
_entity_poly.pdbx_seq_one_letter_code
_entity_poly.pdbx_strand_id
1 'polypeptide(L)'
;MYEILFTDKIKSMKLIDLLDVIDEVQAYNGGWEVIFMDKSLVDEDLSRCERLSAIPANYGGILFLHYLYDEKLLIECIREYYGEEVTRSVKSLVEKGVPPIRYLYDFESFFDKYYRSILKEAYFEAYIPLKNELKDEDLAELRELLKQVKDLSIEYEIIKSEIDYLNPNDVRRALDESYYLIDYLKALRRLYEEKGETYTGHLVILKSYIPIALTLKQLEEKIWSISPSFWSYAKEVTMLFYKLI
;
A
#
# COMPACT_ATOMS: atom_id res chain seq x y z
N MET A 1 16.22 -10.17 0.04
CA MET A 1 15.29 -9.67 1.06
C MET A 1 14.33 -8.71 0.37
N TYR A 2 13.07 -8.66 0.81
CA TYR A 2 12.11 -7.67 0.34
C TYR A 2 12.45 -6.31 0.97
N GLU A 3 12.44 -5.26 0.16
CA GLU A 3 12.84 -3.92 0.54
C GLU A 3 11.91 -2.90 -0.13
N ILE A 4 11.35 -2.02 0.69
CA ILE A 4 10.70 -0.79 0.26
C ILE A 4 11.81 0.23 0.00
N LEU A 5 11.82 0.82 -1.19
CA LEU A 5 12.92 1.66 -1.67
C LEU A 5 12.79 3.09 -1.14
N PHE A 6 13.00 3.21 0.17
CA PHE A 6 13.15 4.44 0.93
C PHE A 6 14.44 4.44 1.74
N THR A 7 14.86 5.63 2.17
CA THR A 7 16.04 5.78 3.03
C THR A 7 15.86 5.07 4.36
N ASP A 8 16.96 4.61 4.97
CA ASP A 8 16.93 3.97 6.28
C ASP A 8 16.27 4.81 7.36
N LYS A 9 16.42 6.15 7.28
CA LYS A 9 15.76 7.09 8.19
C LYS A 9 14.24 6.93 8.13
N ILE A 10 13.65 6.93 6.93
CA ILE A 10 12.21 6.75 6.72
C ILE A 10 11.83 5.33 7.16
N LYS A 11 12.58 4.31 6.74
CA LYS A 11 12.24 2.92 7.03
C LYS A 11 12.20 2.57 8.52
N SER A 12 12.98 3.28 9.33
CA SER A 12 13.02 3.13 10.79
C SER A 12 11.92 3.87 11.55
N MET A 13 11.13 4.73 10.88
CA MET A 13 9.98 5.39 11.49
C MET A 13 8.77 4.44 11.51
N LYS A 14 7.85 4.69 12.45
CA LYS A 14 6.57 3.97 12.52
C LYS A 14 5.65 4.44 11.39
N LEU A 15 4.80 3.57 10.90
CA LEU A 15 3.83 3.88 9.84
C LEU A 15 2.95 5.08 10.20
N ILE A 16 2.54 5.21 11.47
CA ILE A 16 1.77 6.35 11.97
C ILE A 16 2.47 7.70 11.78
N ASP A 17 3.80 7.72 11.78
CA ASP A 17 4.61 8.93 11.60
C ASP A 17 4.97 9.17 10.13
N LEU A 18 4.56 8.26 9.24
CA LEU A 18 4.86 8.28 7.81
C LEU A 18 3.63 8.53 6.94
N LEU A 19 2.45 8.82 7.52
CA LEU A 19 1.22 9.03 6.74
C LEU A 19 1.40 10.10 5.66
N ASP A 20 1.92 11.28 6.02
CA ASP A 20 2.20 12.35 5.05
C ASP A 20 3.16 11.92 3.93
N VAL A 21 4.15 11.07 4.26
CA VAL A 21 5.11 10.54 3.28
C VAL A 21 4.44 9.54 2.34
N ILE A 22 3.62 8.64 2.89
CA ILE A 22 2.84 7.66 2.14
C ILE A 22 1.86 8.38 1.21
N ASP A 23 1.14 9.37 1.73
CA ASP A 23 0.17 10.16 0.98
C ASP A 23 0.85 10.95 -0.15
N GLU A 24 2.00 11.57 0.10
CA GLU A 24 2.74 12.29 -0.94
C GLU A 24 3.21 11.36 -2.07
N VAL A 25 3.67 10.15 -1.74
CA VAL A 25 4.04 9.16 -2.77
C VAL A 25 2.81 8.64 -3.50
N GLN A 26 1.74 8.30 -2.79
CA GLN A 26 0.52 7.75 -3.40
C GLN A 26 -0.27 8.79 -4.20
N ALA A 27 -0.19 10.08 -3.85
CA ALA A 27 -0.80 11.15 -4.63
C ALA A 27 0.03 11.55 -5.87
N TYR A 28 1.29 11.09 -5.98
CA TYR A 28 2.19 11.52 -7.03
C TYR A 28 1.74 11.06 -8.41
N ASN A 29 1.58 12.03 -9.32
CA ASN A 29 1.30 11.78 -10.73
C ASN A 29 2.60 11.64 -11.53
N GLY A 30 3.18 10.44 -11.50
CA GLY A 30 4.40 10.11 -12.24
C GLY A 30 4.20 9.76 -13.72
N GLY A 31 2.96 9.69 -14.20
CA GLY A 31 2.65 9.26 -15.57
C GLY A 31 2.78 7.76 -15.84
N TRP A 32 2.64 6.89 -14.82
CA TRP A 32 2.67 5.43 -14.99
C TRP A 32 1.55 4.94 -15.92
N GLU A 33 1.85 3.99 -16.81
CA GLU A 33 0.89 3.50 -17.81
C GLU A 33 -0.01 2.39 -17.25
N VAL A 34 0.53 1.51 -16.39
CA VAL A 34 -0.25 0.42 -15.77
C VAL A 34 -1.17 0.93 -14.66
N ILE A 35 -2.45 0.55 -14.75
CA ILE A 35 -3.50 0.86 -13.78
C ILE A 35 -4.20 -0.43 -13.34
N PHE A 36 -4.16 -0.73 -12.05
CA PHE A 36 -4.98 -1.75 -11.42
C PHE A 36 -6.29 -1.15 -10.91
N MET A 37 -7.39 -1.89 -11.04
CA MET A 37 -8.68 -1.48 -10.52
C MET A 37 -9.48 -2.71 -10.12
N ASP A 38 -10.31 -2.57 -9.09
CA ASP A 38 -11.25 -3.60 -8.72
C ASP A 38 -12.31 -3.79 -9.81
N LYS A 39 -12.74 -5.04 -10.01
CA LYS A 39 -13.72 -5.39 -11.06
C LYS A 39 -15.04 -4.63 -10.91
N SER A 40 -15.40 -4.21 -9.69
CA SER A 40 -16.59 -3.40 -9.43
C SER A 40 -16.55 -2.02 -10.08
N LEU A 41 -15.37 -1.51 -10.43
CA LEU A 41 -15.20 -0.18 -11.03
C LEU A 41 -15.28 -0.18 -12.56
N VAL A 42 -15.39 -1.33 -13.21
CA VAL A 42 -15.34 -1.45 -14.68
C VAL A 42 -16.46 -0.65 -15.37
N ASP A 43 -17.63 -0.53 -14.74
CA ASP A 43 -18.81 0.18 -15.27
C ASP A 43 -19.03 1.57 -14.61
N GLU A 44 -18.12 2.01 -13.74
CA GLU A 44 -18.23 3.26 -13.01
C GLU A 44 -17.59 4.43 -13.78
N ASP A 45 -17.97 5.65 -13.39
CA ASP A 45 -17.33 6.88 -13.88
C ASP A 45 -15.93 7.04 -13.25
N LEU A 46 -14.91 6.49 -13.93
CA LEU A 46 -13.52 6.48 -13.48
C LEU A 46 -12.96 7.88 -13.17
N SER A 47 -13.59 8.96 -13.66
CA SER A 47 -13.18 10.34 -13.33
C SER A 47 -13.39 10.71 -11.86
N ARG A 48 -14.17 9.90 -11.13
CA ARG A 48 -14.45 10.07 -9.70
C ARG A 48 -13.59 9.21 -8.80
N CYS A 49 -12.84 8.26 -9.37
CA CYS A 49 -11.94 7.40 -8.62
C CYS A 49 -10.69 8.16 -8.23
N GLU A 50 -10.21 7.90 -7.01
CA GLU A 50 -8.89 8.36 -6.62
C GLU A 50 -7.84 7.42 -7.19
N ARG A 51 -6.66 7.94 -7.46
CA ARG A 51 -5.58 7.20 -8.09
C ARG A 51 -4.35 7.21 -7.21
N LEU A 52 -3.99 6.03 -6.70
CA LEU A 52 -2.86 5.84 -5.81
C LEU A 52 -1.66 5.31 -6.57
N SER A 53 -0.54 6.02 -6.53
CA SER A 53 0.75 5.57 -7.05
C SER A 53 1.42 4.60 -6.08
N ALA A 54 1.89 3.46 -6.58
CA ALA A 54 2.60 2.48 -5.76
C ALA A 54 3.89 3.06 -5.14
N ILE A 55 4.13 2.72 -3.88
CA ILE A 55 5.43 2.95 -3.24
C ILE A 55 6.41 1.89 -3.77
N PRO A 56 7.58 2.31 -4.28
CA PRO A 56 8.51 1.41 -4.96
C PRO A 56 9.13 0.39 -3.98
N ALA A 57 9.22 -0.86 -4.41
CA ALA A 57 9.92 -1.95 -3.71
C ALA A 57 10.85 -2.70 -4.66
N ASN A 58 11.84 -3.45 -4.17
CA ASN A 58 12.74 -4.24 -5.04
C ASN A 58 12.07 -5.51 -5.62
N TYR A 59 10.93 -5.92 -5.07
CA TYR A 59 10.07 -6.98 -5.59
C TYR A 59 8.65 -6.43 -5.78
N GLY A 60 8.53 -5.50 -6.71
CA GLY A 60 7.29 -4.90 -7.19
C GLY A 60 6.98 -3.56 -6.53
N GLY A 61 5.81 -3.42 -5.92
CA GLY A 61 5.36 -2.18 -5.27
C GLY A 61 4.36 -2.43 -4.16
N ILE A 62 4.18 -1.45 -3.28
CA ILE A 62 3.28 -1.54 -2.13
C ILE A 62 2.33 -0.33 -2.08
N LEU A 63 1.10 -0.56 -1.65
CA LEU A 63 0.08 0.45 -1.42
C LEU A 63 -0.49 0.32 0.00
N PHE A 64 -0.82 1.45 0.61
CA PHE A 64 -1.65 1.54 1.82
C PHE A 64 -2.99 2.16 1.43
N LEU A 65 -4.08 1.40 1.53
CA LEU A 65 -5.36 1.82 0.93
C LEU A 65 -6.31 2.46 1.93
N HIS A 66 -6.38 1.91 3.15
CA HIS A 66 -7.25 2.45 4.19
C HIS A 66 -6.73 2.10 5.58
N TYR A 67 -7.19 2.86 6.56
CA TYR A 67 -6.81 2.70 7.96
C TYR A 67 -8.01 2.34 8.81
N LEU A 68 -7.79 1.49 9.81
CA LEU A 68 -8.78 1.14 10.81
C LEU A 68 -8.56 1.94 12.10
N TYR A 69 -9.67 2.39 12.66
CA TYR A 69 -9.71 3.13 13.90
C TYR A 69 -9.93 2.21 15.10
N ASP A 70 -9.36 2.54 16.25
CA ASP A 70 -9.87 2.07 17.53
C ASP A 70 -11.21 2.77 17.79
N GLU A 71 -12.30 2.03 17.64
CA GLU A 71 -13.66 2.56 17.77
C GLU A 71 -13.91 3.25 19.12
N LYS A 72 -13.33 2.74 20.22
CA LYS A 72 -13.53 3.32 21.54
C LYS A 72 -12.82 4.66 21.64
N LEU A 73 -11.55 4.72 21.25
CA LEU A 73 -10.78 5.95 21.25
C LEU A 73 -11.35 6.97 20.27
N LEU A 74 -11.84 6.53 19.11
CA LEU A 74 -12.51 7.40 18.14
C LEU A 74 -13.75 8.07 18.77
N ILE A 75 -14.61 7.31 19.45
CA ILE A 75 -15.79 7.85 20.12
C ILE A 75 -15.42 8.81 21.25
N GLU A 76 -14.37 8.50 22.01
CA GLU A 76 -13.86 9.39 23.07
C GLU A 76 -13.33 10.71 22.49
N CYS A 77 -12.55 10.66 21.42
CA CYS A 77 -12.03 11.84 20.73
C CYS A 77 -13.16 12.67 20.10
N ILE A 78 -14.14 12.02 19.45
CA ILE A 78 -15.32 12.70 18.90
C ILE A 78 -16.06 13.45 20.01
N ARG A 79 -16.25 12.82 21.18
CA ARG A 79 -16.90 13.46 22.34
C ARG A 79 -16.12 14.65 22.87
N GLU A 80 -14.80 14.54 22.91
CA GLU A 80 -13.95 15.64 23.36
C GLU A 80 -14.02 16.84 22.39
N TYR A 81 -14.00 16.59 21.08
CA TYR A 81 -13.94 17.65 20.07
C TYR A 81 -15.32 18.25 19.74
N TYR A 82 -16.32 17.41 19.53
CA TYR A 82 -17.65 17.81 19.04
C TYR A 82 -18.72 17.87 20.14
N GLY A 83 -18.43 17.32 21.32
CA GLY A 83 -19.38 17.24 22.43
C GLY A 83 -20.35 16.05 22.34
N GLU A 84 -21.04 15.82 23.45
CA GLU A 84 -21.85 14.63 23.70
C GLU A 84 -23.04 14.46 22.74
N GLU A 85 -23.63 15.56 22.24
CA GLU A 85 -24.77 15.49 21.31
C GLU A 85 -24.38 14.87 19.97
N VAL A 86 -23.28 15.34 19.37
CA VAL A 86 -22.74 14.79 18.12
C VAL A 86 -22.31 13.34 18.33
N THR A 87 -21.62 13.04 19.43
CA THR A 87 -21.22 11.67 19.77
C THR A 87 -22.40 10.71 19.79
N ARG A 88 -23.51 11.06 20.43
CA ARG A 88 -24.70 10.19 20.47
C ARG A 88 -25.25 9.91 19.08
N SER A 89 -25.25 10.91 18.19
CA SER A 89 -25.72 10.76 16.81
C SER A 89 -24.83 9.82 15.99
N VAL A 90 -23.51 9.87 16.16
CA VAL A 90 -22.56 9.08 15.35
C VAL A 90 -22.16 7.75 15.99
N LYS A 91 -22.36 7.55 17.30
CA LYS A 91 -21.94 6.33 18.01
C LYS A 91 -22.47 5.05 17.37
N SER A 92 -23.77 5.03 17.06
CA SER A 92 -24.39 3.88 16.42
C SER A 92 -23.90 3.60 15.00
N LEU A 93 -23.32 4.60 14.33
CA LEU A 93 -22.73 4.46 13.00
C LEU A 93 -21.34 3.82 13.11
N VAL A 94 -20.50 4.32 14.01
CA VAL A 94 -19.17 3.77 14.28
C VAL A 94 -19.26 2.31 14.70
N GLU A 95 -20.15 1.96 15.63
CA GLU A 95 -20.36 0.57 16.09
C GLU A 95 -20.87 -0.38 14.98
N LYS A 96 -21.40 0.17 13.89
CA LYS A 96 -21.84 -0.59 12.70
C LYS A 96 -20.79 -0.60 11.59
N GLY A 97 -19.60 -0.06 11.82
CA GLY A 97 -18.55 0.08 10.82
C GLY A 97 -18.85 1.14 9.75
N VAL A 98 -19.77 2.07 10.01
CA VAL A 98 -20.08 3.17 9.09
C VAL A 98 -19.14 4.35 9.39
N PRO A 99 -18.36 4.84 8.40
CA PRO A 99 -17.45 5.96 8.61
C PRO A 99 -18.18 7.21 9.10
N PRO A 100 -17.84 7.76 10.28
CA PRO A 100 -18.55 8.91 10.83
C PRO A 100 -18.23 10.21 10.09
N ILE A 101 -17.21 10.22 9.22
CA ILE A 101 -16.72 11.39 8.48
C ILE A 101 -17.82 12.21 7.81
N ARG A 102 -18.86 11.54 7.27
CA ARG A 102 -19.98 12.20 6.58
C ARG A 102 -20.91 12.99 7.53
N TYR A 103 -20.74 12.83 8.83
CA TYR A 103 -21.60 13.40 9.88
C TYR A 103 -20.83 14.34 10.81
N LEU A 104 -19.52 14.51 10.59
CA LEU A 104 -18.66 15.38 11.37
C LEU A 104 -18.32 16.62 10.53
N TYR A 105 -18.62 17.81 11.07
CA TYR A 105 -18.12 19.05 10.48
C TYR A 105 -16.64 19.19 10.78
N ASP A 106 -15.85 19.86 9.92
CA ASP A 106 -14.43 20.13 10.21
C ASP A 106 -13.60 18.86 10.54
N PHE A 107 -13.86 17.76 9.80
CA PHE A 107 -13.21 16.48 10.05
C PHE A 107 -11.69 16.53 9.88
N GLU A 108 -11.17 17.31 8.93
CA GLU A 108 -9.73 17.45 8.69
C GLU A 108 -9.02 17.93 9.97
N SER A 109 -9.50 19.02 10.59
CA SER A 109 -8.93 19.53 11.85
C SER A 109 -9.05 18.52 13.00
N PHE A 110 -10.15 17.78 13.07
CA PHE A 110 -10.32 16.70 14.04
C PHE A 110 -9.29 15.58 13.80
N PHE A 111 -9.13 15.16 12.55
CA PHE A 111 -8.21 14.09 12.17
C PHE A 111 -6.77 14.49 12.47
N ASP A 112 -6.33 15.67 12.03
CA ASP A 112 -4.99 16.20 12.32
C ASP A 112 -4.66 16.21 13.82
N LYS A 113 -5.68 16.50 14.65
CA LYS A 113 -5.54 16.52 16.11
C LYS A 113 -5.45 15.12 16.73
N TYR A 114 -6.22 14.15 16.25
CA TYR A 114 -6.42 12.87 16.94
C TYR A 114 -5.93 11.63 16.20
N TYR A 115 -5.51 11.71 14.93
CA TYR A 115 -5.17 10.53 14.12
C TYR A 115 -4.18 9.61 14.82
N ARG A 116 -3.16 10.18 15.50
CA ARG A 116 -2.16 9.40 16.24
C ARG A 116 -2.73 8.56 17.38
N SER A 117 -3.85 8.99 17.94
CA SER A 117 -4.54 8.32 19.06
C SER A 117 -5.57 7.30 18.59
N ILE A 118 -6.18 7.53 17.42
CA ILE A 118 -7.32 6.73 16.95
C ILE A 118 -6.92 5.66 15.93
N LEU A 119 -5.85 5.85 15.17
CA LEU A 119 -5.44 4.87 14.17
C LEU A 119 -4.81 3.64 14.83
N LYS A 120 -5.20 2.46 14.38
CA LYS A 120 -4.72 1.17 14.93
C LYS A 120 -4.03 0.32 13.88
N GLU A 121 -4.65 0.17 12.72
CA GLU A 121 -4.16 -0.72 11.65
C GLU A 121 -4.20 -0.02 10.29
N ALA A 122 -3.25 -0.37 9.43
CA ALA A 122 -3.23 0.02 8.03
C ALA A 122 -3.48 -1.24 7.19
N TYR A 123 -4.38 -1.14 6.22
CA TYR A 123 -4.53 -2.14 5.18
C TYR A 123 -3.52 -1.87 4.08
N PHE A 124 -2.74 -2.88 3.73
CA PHE A 124 -1.77 -2.78 2.65
C PHE A 124 -1.98 -3.86 1.59
N GLU A 125 -1.54 -3.54 0.38
CA GLU A 125 -1.42 -4.48 -0.72
C GLU A 125 0.02 -4.45 -1.26
N ALA A 126 0.70 -5.59 -1.30
CA ALA A 126 2.01 -5.75 -1.92
C ALA A 126 1.88 -6.54 -3.23
N TYR A 127 2.30 -5.92 -4.32
CA TYR A 127 2.22 -6.44 -5.69
C TYR A 127 3.59 -7.01 -6.05
N ILE A 128 3.68 -8.34 -6.23
CA ILE A 128 4.94 -9.05 -6.40
C ILE A 128 4.94 -9.78 -7.75
N PRO A 129 5.72 -9.31 -8.73
CA PRO A 129 5.77 -9.92 -10.06
C PRO A 129 6.50 -11.26 -10.03
N LEU A 130 6.12 -12.20 -10.89
CA LEU A 130 6.75 -13.53 -10.99
C LEU A 130 7.72 -13.60 -12.18
N LYS A 131 8.81 -14.38 -12.02
CA LYS A 131 9.94 -14.44 -12.99
C LYS A 131 9.52 -14.87 -14.40
N ASN A 132 8.55 -15.77 -14.48
CA ASN A 132 8.06 -16.35 -15.73
C ASN A 132 6.54 -16.34 -15.75
N GLU A 133 5.97 -16.48 -16.95
CA GLU A 133 4.62 -16.97 -17.08
C GLU A 133 4.58 -18.42 -16.58
N LEU A 134 4.14 -18.57 -15.33
CA LEU A 134 3.98 -19.87 -14.69
C LEU A 134 2.97 -20.74 -15.44
N LYS A 135 3.29 -22.03 -15.60
CA LYS A 135 2.33 -23.02 -16.08
C LYS A 135 1.34 -23.36 -14.97
N ASP A 136 0.24 -24.03 -15.32
CA ASP A 136 -0.80 -24.41 -14.37
C ASP A 136 -0.29 -25.23 -13.18
N GLU A 137 0.70 -26.10 -13.41
CA GLU A 137 1.35 -26.92 -12.37
C GLU A 137 2.13 -26.05 -11.37
N ASP A 138 2.95 -25.11 -11.86
CA ASP A 138 3.71 -24.18 -11.01
C ASP A 138 2.78 -23.25 -10.23
N LEU A 139 1.67 -22.81 -10.85
CA LEU A 139 0.63 -22.01 -10.18
C LEU A 139 -0.06 -22.80 -9.06
N ALA A 140 -0.32 -24.09 -9.27
CA ALA A 140 -0.90 -24.94 -8.25
C ALA A 140 0.06 -25.10 -7.05
N GLU A 141 1.35 -25.35 -7.30
CA GLU A 141 2.37 -25.42 -6.25
C GLU A 141 2.46 -24.09 -5.48
N LEU A 142 2.53 -22.97 -6.19
CA LEU A 142 2.58 -21.63 -5.60
C LEU A 142 1.37 -21.36 -4.68
N ARG A 143 0.17 -21.73 -5.11
CA ARG A 143 -1.05 -21.60 -4.29
C ARG A 143 -0.96 -22.44 -3.02
N GLU A 144 -0.48 -23.67 -3.10
CA GLU A 144 -0.29 -24.51 -1.91
C GLU A 144 0.78 -23.93 -0.96
N LEU A 145 1.86 -23.35 -1.49
CA LEU A 145 2.87 -22.64 -0.69
C LEU A 145 2.27 -21.43 0.04
N LEU A 146 1.45 -20.62 -0.64
CA LEU A 146 0.80 -19.45 -0.05
C LEU A 146 -0.28 -19.81 0.98
N LYS A 147 -0.96 -20.96 0.83
CA LYS A 147 -1.88 -21.49 1.85
C LYS A 147 -1.19 -21.92 3.15
N GLN A 148 0.10 -22.28 3.08
CA GLN A 148 0.87 -22.71 4.24
C GLN A 148 1.35 -21.52 5.11
N VAL A 149 1.12 -20.29 4.65
CA VAL A 149 1.41 -19.08 5.40
C VAL A 149 0.52 -19.08 6.64
N LYS A 150 1.13 -19.32 7.80
CA LYS A 150 0.42 -19.51 9.08
C LYS A 150 -0.15 -18.21 9.68
N ASP A 151 0.13 -17.06 9.09
CA ASP A 151 -0.46 -15.79 9.52
C ASP A 151 -1.85 -15.65 8.88
N LEU A 152 -2.89 -16.01 9.65
CA LEU A 152 -4.30 -16.07 9.24
C LEU A 152 -4.87 -14.75 8.68
N SER A 153 -4.08 -13.67 8.72
CA SER A 153 -4.45 -12.33 8.29
C SER A 153 -3.98 -11.96 6.88
N ILE A 154 -3.18 -12.82 6.23
CA ILE A 154 -2.64 -12.54 4.89
C ILE A 154 -3.49 -13.24 3.85
N GLU A 155 -4.24 -12.45 3.09
CA GLU A 155 -4.93 -12.88 1.89
C GLU A 155 -4.01 -12.75 0.68
N TYR A 156 -4.23 -13.57 -0.34
CA TYR A 156 -3.48 -13.47 -1.59
C TYR A 156 -4.38 -13.62 -2.81
N GLU A 157 -3.99 -12.95 -3.88
CA GLU A 157 -4.58 -13.08 -5.20
C GLU A 157 -3.46 -13.31 -6.23
N ILE A 158 -3.75 -14.11 -7.26
CA ILE A 158 -2.83 -14.29 -8.39
C ILE A 158 -3.56 -13.87 -9.65
N ILE A 159 -3.01 -12.87 -10.33
CA ILE A 159 -3.55 -12.33 -11.58
C ILE A 159 -2.51 -12.45 -12.69
N LYS A 160 -2.97 -12.41 -13.94
CA LYS A 160 -2.12 -12.22 -15.11
C LYS A 160 -2.32 -10.79 -15.60
N SER A 161 -1.23 -10.05 -15.76
CA SER A 161 -1.26 -8.64 -16.17
C SER A 161 -0.03 -8.28 -16.99
N GLU A 162 -0.14 -7.20 -17.74
CA GLU A 162 1.01 -6.41 -18.14
C GLU A 162 1.55 -5.65 -16.93
N ILE A 163 2.88 -5.58 -16.83
CA ILE A 163 3.61 -5.02 -15.70
C ILE A 163 4.73 -4.15 -16.26
N ASP A 164 4.68 -2.86 -15.94
CA ASP A 164 5.82 -1.97 -16.16
C ASP A 164 6.72 -1.95 -14.94
N TYR A 165 8.02 -1.95 -15.20
CA TYR A 165 9.00 -2.04 -14.14
C TYR A 165 10.32 -1.33 -14.47
N LEU A 166 11.06 -1.09 -13.39
CA LEU A 166 12.43 -0.60 -13.39
C LEU A 166 13.38 -1.61 -12.75
N ASN A 167 14.65 -1.50 -13.09
CA ASN A 167 15.70 -2.19 -12.36
C ASN A 167 15.82 -1.62 -10.93
N PRO A 168 15.71 -2.44 -9.86
CA PRO A 168 15.77 -1.95 -8.49
C PRO A 168 17.08 -1.24 -8.14
N ASN A 169 18.19 -1.60 -8.78
CA ASN A 169 19.47 -0.93 -8.55
C ASN A 169 19.49 0.49 -9.14
N ASP A 170 18.74 0.75 -10.21
CA ASP A 170 18.61 2.09 -10.77
C ASP A 170 17.75 2.95 -9.85
N VAL A 171 16.69 2.37 -9.28
CA VAL A 171 15.84 3.03 -8.30
C VAL A 171 16.60 3.35 -7.01
N ARG A 172 17.41 2.42 -6.50
CA ARG A 172 18.29 2.68 -5.33
C ARG A 172 19.26 3.84 -5.60
N ARG A 173 19.89 3.89 -6.78
CA ARG A 173 20.76 5.02 -7.15
C ARG A 173 20.01 6.34 -7.19
N ALA A 174 18.81 6.37 -7.78
CA ALA A 174 17.97 7.57 -7.77
C ALA A 174 17.59 8.00 -6.35
N LEU A 175 17.31 7.06 -5.45
CA LEU A 175 17.06 7.34 -4.04
C LEU A 175 18.29 7.95 -3.35
N ASP A 176 19.47 7.37 -3.54
CA ASP A 176 20.73 7.82 -2.94
C ASP A 176 21.15 9.22 -3.43
N GLU A 177 20.84 9.55 -4.69
CA GLU A 177 21.12 10.85 -5.30
C GLU A 177 20.09 11.94 -4.95
N SER A 178 18.99 11.58 -4.29
CA SER A 178 17.89 12.49 -3.98
C SER A 178 17.98 13.05 -2.56
N TYR A 179 17.90 14.38 -2.44
CA TYR A 179 17.91 15.05 -1.14
C TYR A 179 16.51 15.14 -0.50
N TYR A 180 15.48 15.31 -1.32
CA TYR A 180 14.09 15.39 -0.89
C TYR A 180 13.23 14.32 -1.55
N LEU A 181 12.10 13.99 -0.92
CA LEU A 181 11.14 13.01 -1.46
C LEU A 181 10.69 13.37 -2.87
N ILE A 182 10.40 14.64 -3.12
CA ILE A 182 9.97 15.11 -4.44
C ILE A 182 11.06 14.97 -5.51
N ASP A 183 12.34 15.07 -5.14
CA ASP A 183 13.45 14.85 -6.08
C ASP A 183 13.51 13.38 -6.48
N TYR A 184 13.31 12.49 -5.51
CA TYR A 184 13.24 11.05 -5.74
C TYR A 184 12.08 10.69 -6.67
N LEU A 185 10.87 11.21 -6.43
CA LEU A 185 9.71 10.96 -7.29
C LEU A 185 9.92 11.49 -8.73
N LYS A 186 10.57 12.64 -8.88
CA LYS A 186 10.97 13.17 -10.20
C LYS A 186 12.07 12.33 -10.88
N ALA A 187 12.97 11.73 -10.10
CA ALA A 187 13.99 10.83 -10.61
C ALA A 187 13.38 9.50 -11.08
N LEU A 188 12.44 8.93 -10.31
CA LEU A 188 11.67 7.75 -10.70
C LEU A 188 10.95 7.96 -12.03
N ARG A 189 10.29 9.12 -12.20
CA ARG A 189 9.63 9.46 -13.46
C ARG A 189 10.59 9.46 -14.64
N ARG A 190 11.75 10.13 -14.50
CA ARG A 190 12.77 10.17 -15.55
C ARG A 190 13.30 8.77 -15.87
N LEU A 191 13.56 7.96 -14.84
CA LEU A 191 13.99 6.57 -15.01
C LEU A 191 12.93 5.75 -15.75
N TYR A 192 11.66 5.91 -15.42
CA TYR A 192 10.55 5.22 -16.08
C TYR A 192 10.47 5.60 -17.57
N GLU A 193 10.55 6.89 -17.90
CA GLU A 193 10.54 7.38 -19.28
C GLU A 193 11.77 6.90 -20.09
N GLU A 194 12.94 6.79 -19.46
CA GLU A 194 14.20 6.42 -20.13
C GLU A 194 14.47 4.92 -20.21
N LYS A 195 14.05 4.17 -19.20
CA LYS A 195 14.46 2.77 -18.96
C LYS A 195 13.32 1.85 -18.52
N GLY A 196 12.08 2.32 -18.53
CA GLY A 196 10.92 1.49 -18.28
C GLY A 196 10.92 0.28 -19.20
N GLU A 197 10.69 -0.90 -18.61
CA GLU A 197 10.49 -2.14 -19.34
C GLU A 197 9.11 -2.69 -19.03
N THR A 198 8.51 -3.36 -20.02
CA THR A 198 7.20 -3.98 -19.89
C THR A 198 7.32 -5.50 -20.00
N TYR A 199 6.60 -6.21 -19.15
CA TYR A 199 6.51 -7.67 -19.17
C TYR A 199 5.08 -8.11 -18.88
N THR A 200 4.59 -9.06 -19.68
CA THR A 200 3.31 -9.74 -19.39
C THR A 200 3.57 -11.02 -18.62
N GLY A 201 2.91 -11.18 -17.48
CA GLY A 201 2.99 -12.42 -16.73
C GLY A 201 2.13 -12.43 -15.48
N HIS A 202 2.46 -13.35 -14.58
CA HIS A 202 1.73 -13.50 -13.33
C HIS A 202 2.25 -12.56 -12.25
N LEU A 203 1.31 -12.08 -11.43
CA LEU A 203 1.52 -11.17 -10.31
C LEU A 203 0.81 -11.76 -9.09
N VAL A 204 1.48 -11.75 -7.95
CA VAL A 204 0.88 -12.08 -6.66
C VAL A 204 0.59 -10.80 -5.92
N ILE A 205 -0.65 -10.62 -5.48
CA ILE A 205 -1.06 -9.50 -4.63
C ILE A 205 -1.27 -10.05 -3.23
N LEU A 206 -0.45 -9.62 -2.29
CA LEU A 206 -0.58 -9.96 -0.88
C LEU A 206 -1.34 -8.84 -0.18
N LYS A 207 -2.36 -9.18 0.59
CA LYS A 207 -3.25 -8.22 1.23
C LYS A 207 -3.36 -8.53 2.71
N SER A 208 -3.18 -7.53 3.57
CA SER A 208 -3.31 -7.74 5.02
C SER A 208 -3.46 -6.43 5.79
N TYR A 209 -3.91 -6.54 7.04
CA TYR A 209 -3.90 -5.46 8.01
C TYR A 209 -2.66 -5.56 8.88
N ILE A 210 -2.00 -4.43 9.11
CA ILE A 210 -0.82 -4.35 9.97
C ILE A 210 -0.97 -3.26 11.02
N PRO A 211 -0.41 -3.43 12.23
CA PRO A 211 -0.41 -2.36 13.22
C PRO A 211 0.36 -1.13 12.71
N ILE A 212 -0.26 0.05 12.81
CA ILE A 212 0.36 1.35 12.47
C ILE A 212 1.56 1.71 13.36
N ALA A 213 1.72 0.99 14.47
CA ALA A 213 2.87 1.10 15.36
C ALA A 213 4.14 0.40 14.82
N LEU A 214 4.01 -0.43 13.78
CA LEU A 214 5.16 -1.06 13.11
C LEU A 214 5.93 -0.05 12.26
N THR A 215 7.22 -0.32 12.08
CA THR A 215 8.09 0.36 11.13
C THR A 215 8.04 -0.29 9.75
N LEU A 216 8.48 0.41 8.70
CA LEU A 216 8.58 -0.20 7.37
C LEU A 216 9.58 -1.36 7.35
N LYS A 217 10.68 -1.31 8.11
CA LYS A 217 11.61 -2.46 8.23
C LYS A 217 10.92 -3.71 8.78
N GLN A 218 10.08 -3.54 9.78
CA GLN A 218 9.32 -4.66 10.34
C GLN A 218 8.27 -5.19 9.36
N LEU A 219 7.69 -4.32 8.52
CA LEU A 219 6.82 -4.74 7.43
C LEU A 219 7.59 -5.53 6.35
N GLU A 220 8.76 -5.06 5.95
CA GLU A 220 9.66 -5.75 5.01
C GLU A 220 10.01 -7.16 5.51
N GLU A 221 10.38 -7.28 6.79
CA GLU A 221 10.65 -8.56 7.45
C GLU A 221 9.43 -9.48 7.45
N LYS A 222 8.25 -8.95 7.78
CA LYS A 222 6.99 -9.70 7.76
C LYS A 222 6.69 -10.22 6.36
N ILE A 223 6.72 -9.37 5.34
CA ILE A 223 6.49 -9.75 3.94
C ILE A 223 7.51 -10.82 3.53
N TRP A 224 8.80 -10.62 3.81
CA TRP A 224 9.84 -11.60 3.49
C TRP A 224 9.63 -12.96 4.18
N SER A 225 9.10 -12.96 5.40
CA SER A 225 8.90 -14.17 6.22
C SER A 225 7.72 -15.04 5.80
N ILE A 226 6.82 -14.56 4.93
CA ILE A 226 5.59 -15.25 4.51
C ILE A 226 5.89 -16.68 4.03
N SER A 227 6.80 -16.82 3.07
CA SER A 227 7.31 -18.12 2.62
C SER A 227 8.69 -17.95 1.99
N PRO A 228 9.77 -18.51 2.57
CA PRO A 228 11.09 -18.47 1.95
C PRO A 228 11.11 -19.07 0.53
N SER A 229 10.33 -20.12 0.29
CA SER A 229 10.24 -20.79 -1.01
C SER A 229 9.51 -19.94 -2.06
N PHE A 230 8.56 -19.10 -1.65
CA PHE A 230 7.84 -18.18 -2.55
C PHE A 230 8.79 -17.25 -3.30
N TRP A 231 9.83 -16.73 -2.64
CA TRP A 231 10.77 -15.79 -3.25
C TRP A 231 11.60 -16.38 -4.40
N SER A 232 11.63 -17.70 -4.53
CA SER A 232 12.24 -18.34 -5.72
C SER A 232 11.47 -18.05 -7.01
N TYR A 233 10.15 -17.81 -6.91
CA TYR A 233 9.25 -17.46 -8.01
C TYR A 233 9.22 -15.96 -8.31
N ALA A 234 9.52 -15.11 -7.32
CA ALA A 234 9.42 -13.64 -7.44
C ALA A 234 10.50 -13.04 -8.35
N LYS A 235 10.12 -12.14 -9.25
CA LYS A 235 11.02 -11.36 -10.12
C LYS A 235 11.50 -10.13 -9.35
N GLU A 236 12.83 -9.95 -9.27
CA GLU A 236 13.41 -8.77 -8.63
C GLU A 236 13.36 -7.58 -9.59
N VAL A 237 12.26 -6.85 -9.56
CA VAL A 237 12.01 -5.63 -10.32
C VAL A 237 11.18 -4.66 -9.48
N THR A 238 11.28 -3.36 -9.74
CA THR A 238 10.45 -2.34 -9.08
C THR A 238 9.29 -1.96 -9.97
N MET A 239 8.07 -2.16 -9.50
CA MET A 239 6.87 -1.78 -10.25
C MET A 239 6.47 -0.36 -9.91
N LEU A 240 6.14 0.42 -10.95
CA LEU A 240 5.51 1.72 -10.83
C LEU A 240 4.16 1.62 -11.54
N PHE A 241 3.08 1.83 -10.81
CA PHE A 241 1.73 1.66 -11.31
C PHE A 241 0.77 2.52 -10.49
N TYR A 242 -0.44 2.64 -11.00
CA TYR A 242 -1.56 3.19 -10.26
C TYR A 242 -2.54 2.11 -9.82
N LYS A 243 -3.19 2.33 -8.68
CA LYS A 243 -4.44 1.68 -8.33
C LYS A 243 -5.56 2.71 -8.31
N LEU A 244 -6.68 2.40 -8.95
CA LEU A 244 -7.92 3.16 -8.78
C LEU A 244 -8.68 2.61 -7.57
N ILE A 245 -9.12 3.53 -6.70
CA ILE A 245 -9.96 3.26 -5.54
C ILE A 245 -11.23 4.10 -5.56
#